data_AF-A0A817GJM1-F1
#
_entry.id   AF-A0A817GJM1-F1
#
_cell.length_a   1.000
_cell.length_b   1.000
_cell.length_c   1.000
_cell.angle_alpha   90.00
_cell.angle_beta   90.00
_cell.angle_gamma   90.00
#
_symmetry.space_group_name_H-M   'P 1'
#
loop_
_entity.id
_entity.type
_entity.pdbx_description
1 polymer ?
#
loop_
_entity_poly.entity_id
_entity_poly.type
_entity_poly.pdbx_seq_one_letter_code
_entity_poly.pdbx_strand_id
1 'polypeptide(L)' 'MALSRRGRDSLAYVNCEEMIARTGVPLYARMMHDENGSTCVLPYGPYGMDSNHVRCPTYIYYILLA' A
#
# COMPACT_ATOMS: atom_id res chain seq x y z
N MET A 1 -0.22 11.93 -2.99
CA MET A 1 0.93 11.47 -2.16
C MET A 1 0.70 10.03 -1.72
N ALA A 2 1.74 9.24 -1.41
CA ALA A 2 1.58 7.86 -0.94
C ALA A 2 1.78 7.75 0.59
N LEU A 3 0.82 7.17 1.30
CA LEU A 3 0.88 6.88 2.73
C LEU A 3 1.34 5.44 2.96
N SER A 4 2.39 5.26 3.75
CA SER A 4 2.92 3.94 4.13
C SER A 4 2.50 3.54 5.54
N ARG A 5 2.79 2.29 5.92
CA ARG A 5 2.52 1.75 7.27
C ARG A 5 3.00 2.66 8.39
N ARG A 6 4.26 3.15 8.32
CA ARG A 6 4.82 4.03 9.35
C ARG A 6 4.04 5.33 9.52
N GLY A 7 3.63 5.94 8.40
CA GLY A 7 2.81 7.17 8.44
C GLY A 7 1.42 6.91 9.01
N ARG A 8 0.85 5.74 8.69
CA ARG A 8 -0.43 5.30 9.24
C ARG A 8 -0.35 5.05 10.75
N ASP A 9 0.72 4.41 11.23
CA ASP A 9 0.96 4.19 12.66
C ASP A 9 1.12 5.52 13.42
N SER A 10 1.79 6.52 12.82
CA SER A 10 1.86 7.87 13.40
C SER A 10 0.49 8.57 13.44
N LEU A 11 -0.34 8.38 12.41
CA LEU A 11 -1.71 8.92 12.39
C LEU A 11 -2.62 8.22 13.39
N ALA A 12 -2.42 6.91 13.62
CA ALA A 12 -3.14 6.15 14.63
C ALA A 12 -2.85 6.69 16.04
N TYR A 13 -1.59 7.05 16.32
CA TYR A 13 -1.19 7.65 17.59
C TYR A 13 -1.94 8.96 17.91
N VAL A 14 -2.35 9.71 16.88
CA VAL A 14 -3.13 10.95 17.01
C VAL A 14 -4.61 10.78 16.67
N ASN A 15 -5.11 9.54 16.53
CA ASN A 15 -6.50 9.20 16.19
C ASN A 15 -7.01 9.77 14.84
N CYS A 16 -6.11 10.03 13.89
CA CYS A 16 -6.47 10.55 12.56
C CYS A 16 -6.41 9.49 11.45
N GLU A 17 -6.04 8.25 11.77
CA GLU A 17 -5.88 7.17 10.77
C GLU A 17 -7.14 6.95 9.94
N GLU A 18 -8.30 6.82 10.58
CA GLU A 18 -9.55 6.48 9.88
C GLU A 18 -9.99 7.61 8.93
N MET A 19 -9.84 8.86 9.36
CA MET A 19 -10.15 10.03 8.54
C MET A 19 -9.36 10.02 7.23
N ILE A 20 -8.07 9.72 7.32
CA ILE A 20 -7.14 9.70 6.19
C ILE A 20 -7.31 8.43 5.34
N ALA A 21 -7.64 7.30 5.96
CA ALA A 21 -7.90 6.05 5.24
C ALA A 21 -9.16 6.11 4.38
N ARG A 22 -10.19 6.86 4.82
CA ARG A 22 -11.44 7.06 4.07
C ARG A 22 -11.29 7.91 2.81
N THR A 23 -10.33 8.83 2.79
CA THR A 23 -10.06 9.70 1.64
C THR A 23 -8.99 9.13 0.70
N GLY A 24 -8.23 8.15 1.16
CA GLY A 24 -7.20 7.49 0.37
C GLY A 24 -7.72 6.34 -0.49
N VAL A 25 -7.09 6.11 -1.64
CA VAL A 25 -7.31 4.91 -2.47
C VAL A 25 -6.23 3.87 -2.17
N PRO A 26 -6.59 2.61 -1.87
CA PRO A 26 -5.61 1.57 -1.59
C PRO A 26 -4.83 1.17 -2.85
N LEU A 27 -3.51 1.02 -2.69
CA LEU A 27 -2.56 0.62 -3.71
C LEU A 27 -1.93 -0.72 -3.31
N TYR A 28 -2.35 -1.78 -4.00
CA TYR A 28 -1.97 -3.17 -3.71
C TYR A 28 -0.74 -3.65 -4.48
N ALA A 29 -0.43 -3.02 -5.61
CA ALA A 29 0.65 -3.41 -6.51
C ALA A 29 1.24 -2.21 -7.24
N ARG A 30 2.45 -2.38 -7.76
CA ARG A 30 3.07 -1.50 -8.77
C ARG A 30 2.57 -1.93 -10.14
N MET A 31 2.19 -0.96 -10.95
CA MET A 31 1.94 -1.18 -12.37
C MET A 31 3.13 -0.59 -13.13
N MET A 32 3.85 -1.45 -13.86
CA MET A 32 4.99 -1.07 -14.70
C MET A 32 4.53 -1.07 -16.15
N HIS A 33 4.73 0.04 -16.84
CA HIS A 33 4.45 0.18 -18.27
C HIS A 33 5.77 0.09 -19.03
N ASP A 34 5.81 -0.75 -20.05
CA ASP A 34 6.95 -0.88 -20.98
C ASP A 34 6.80 0.08 -22.16
N GLU A 35 7.89 0.37 -22.86
CA GLU A 35 7.91 1.22 -24.06
C GLU A 35 7.03 0.65 -25.19
N ASN A 36 6.86 -0.67 -25.21
CA ASN A 36 6.00 -1.39 -26.15
C ASN A 36 4.50 -1.32 -25.79
N GLY A 37 4.13 -0.56 -24.75
CA GLY A 37 2.75 -0.45 -24.27
C GLY A 37 2.25 -1.64 -23.44
N SER A 38 3.11 -2.63 -23.21
CA SER A 38 2.81 -3.74 -22.30
C SER A 38 2.74 -3.26 -20.86
N THR A 39 1.87 -3.89 -20.05
CA THR A 39 1.71 -3.54 -18.64
C THR A 39 1.94 -4.78 -17.77
N CYS A 40 2.81 -4.64 -16.76
CA CYS A 40 3.14 -5.69 -15.79
C CYS A 40 2.74 -5.24 -14.39
N VAL A 41 2.07 -6.13 -13.64
CA VAL A 41 1.63 -5.87 -12.27
C VAL A 41 2.55 -6.60 -11.29
N LEU A 42 3.21 -5.85 -10.41
CA LEU A 42 4.10 -6.36 -9.37
C LEU A 42 3.54 -6.05 -7.97
N PRO A 43 3.02 -7.03 -7.22
CA PRO A 43 2.42 -6.79 -5.91
C PRO A 43 3.40 -6.23 -4.87
N TYR A 44 2.91 -5.41 -3.93
CA TYR A 44 3.72 -4.97 -2.80
C TYR A 44 3.81 -6.08 -1.74
N GLY A 45 4.98 -6.72 -1.64
CA GLY A 45 5.25 -7.79 -0.68
C GLY A 45 6.48 -8.62 -1.09
N PRO A 46 7.01 -9.49 -0.21
CA PRO A 46 8.14 -10.33 -0.58
C PRO A 46 7.71 -11.34 -1.63
N TYR A 47 8.38 -11.33 -2.78
CA TYR A 47 8.30 -12.40 -3.77
C TYR A 47 8.98 -13.62 -3.15
N GLY A 48 8.22 -14.68 -2.84
CA GLY A 48 8.76 -15.98 -2.40
C GLY A 48 9.04 -16.16 -0.91
N MET A 49 8.14 -15.77 0.01
CA MET A 49 8.22 -16.21 1.41
C MET A 49 6.98 -16.99 1.87
N ASP A 50 7.30 -18.06 2.58
CA ASP A 50 6.57 -19.19 3.11
C ASP A 50 5.43 -18.83 4.11
N SER A 51 4.45 -19.72 4.14
CA SER A 51 3.10 -19.58 4.72
C SER A 51 2.99 -19.33 6.24
N ASN A 52 4.08 -19.06 6.97
CA ASN A 52 4.10 -19.06 8.43
C ASN A 52 4.51 -17.75 9.11
N HIS A 53 4.79 -16.66 8.39
CA HIS A 53 5.05 -15.36 9.02
C HIS A 53 3.79 -14.48 9.02
N VAL A 54 3.17 -14.40 10.19
CA VAL A 54 2.10 -13.49 10.65
C VAL A 54 1.37 -12.72 9.55
N ARG A 55 0.10 -13.10 9.35
CA ARG A 55 -0.95 -12.37 8.62
C ARG A 55 -1.13 -10.94 9.17
N CYS A 56 -0.20 -10.05 8.85
CA CYS A 56 -0.44 -8.62 8.93
C CYS A 56 -1.26 -8.29 7.68
N PRO A 57 -2.35 -7.52 7.75
CA PRO A 57 -3.06 -7.12 6.55
C PRO A 57 -2.10 -6.26 5.72
N THR A 58 -1.60 -6.87 4.66
CA THR A 58 -1.24 -6.35 3.34
C THR A 58 -0.55 -4.99 3.34
N TYR A 59 0.63 -4.90 2.75
CA TYR A 59 1.38 -3.67 2.44
C TYR A 59 0.59 -2.77 1.46
N ILE A 60 -0.58 -2.30 1.89
CA ILE A 60 -1.47 -1.41 1.15
C ILE A 60 -0.97 -0.01 1.44
N TYR A 61 -0.40 0.60 0.43
CA TYR A 61 -0.12 2.03 0.46
C TYR A 61 -1.42 2.76 0.12
N TYR A 62 -1.70 3.91 0.72
CA TYR A 62 -2.84 4.72 0.29
C TYR A 62 -2.35 5.87 -0.59
N ILE A 63 -2.97 6.05 -1.74
CA ILE A 63 -2.83 7.30 -2.49
C ILE A 63 -3.79 8.28 -1.85
N LEU A 64 -3.25 9.31 -1.21
CA LEU A 64 -4.01 10.45 -0.72
C LEU A 64 -4.40 11.31 -1.91
N LEU A 65 -5.70 11.36 -2.17
CA LEU A 65 -6.34 12.35 -3.04
C LEU A 65 -6.48 13.64 -2.20
N ALA A 66 -5.78 14.70 -2.63
CA ALA A 66 -5.87 16.01 -2.02
C ALA A 66 -7.03 16.81 -2.64
#